data_AF-A0A321L5G9-F1
#
_entry.id   AF-A0A321L5G9-F1
#
_cell.length_a   1.000
_cell.length_b   1.000
_cell.length_c   1.000
_cell.angle_alpha   90.00
_cell.angle_beta   90.00
_cell.angle_gamma   90.00
#
_symmetry.space_group_name_H-M   'P 1'
#
loop_
_entity.id
_entity.type
_entity.pdbx_description
1 polymer ?
#
loop_
_entity_poly.entity_id
_entity_poly.type
_entity_poly.pdbx_seq_one_letter_code
_entity_poly.pdbx_strand_id
1 'polypeptide(L)'
;MPLGTLDILKLEGNPVTYQIMFEQNAGGTFVARVDADELVSFLHEEMRVDLPVAEEAAGRAGTEGRVRIGDTFLEENNLHAVMEYQEEDD
;
A
#
# COMPACT_ATOMS: atom_id res chain seq x y z
N MET A 1 1.36 10.42 16.08
CA MET A 1 1.35 9.13 15.39
C MET A 1 2.40 9.15 14.29
N PRO A 2 3.04 8.03 13.92
CA PRO A 2 4.17 8.05 12.98
C PRO A 2 3.68 8.31 11.55
N LEU A 3 4.21 9.36 10.93
CA LEU A 3 4.13 9.56 9.48
C LEU A 3 5.14 8.63 8.80
N GLY A 4 4.78 8.13 7.63
CA GLY A 4 5.64 7.27 6.84
C GLY A 4 5.63 7.64 5.37
N THR A 5 6.36 6.84 4.60
CA THR A 5 6.41 6.97 3.15
C THR A 5 5.76 5.75 2.51
N LEU A 6 4.75 5.99 1.68
CA LEU A 6 4.08 4.97 0.87
C LEU A 6 4.76 4.88 -0.50
N ASP A 7 5.07 3.68 -0.95
CA ASP A 7 5.67 3.39 -2.25
C ASP A 7 4.83 2.31 -2.93
N ILE A 8 4.33 2.60 -4.13
CA ILE A 8 3.49 1.72 -4.92
C ILE A 8 4.25 1.42 -6.20
N LEU A 9 4.63 0.17 -6.38
CA LEU A 9 5.37 -0.32 -7.55
C LEU A 9 4.47 -1.25 -8.35
N LYS A 10 4.23 -0.91 -9.61
CA LYS A 10 3.60 -1.82 -10.57
C LYS A 10 4.55 -2.97 -10.88
N LEU A 11 4.06 -4.19 -10.73
CA LEU A 11 4.76 -5.39 -11.13
C LEU A 11 4.26 -5.82 -12.52
N GLU A 12 5.21 -6.03 -13.43
CA GLU A 12 4.91 -6.55 -14.75
C GLU A 12 4.46 -8.02 -14.63
N GLY A 13 3.29 -8.34 -15.16
CA GLY A 13 2.66 -9.65 -15.02
C GLY A 13 1.26 -9.71 -15.64
N ASN A 14 0.70 -10.91 -15.73
CA ASN A 14 -0.71 -11.10 -16.10
C ASN A 14 -1.33 -12.15 -15.15
N PRO A 15 -2.15 -11.73 -14.16
CA PRO A 15 -2.67 -10.37 -13.97
C PRO A 15 -1.61 -9.36 -13.52
N VAL A 16 -1.88 -8.07 -13.77
CA VAL A 16 -1.06 -6.96 -13.26
C VAL A 16 -1.26 -6.87 -11.75
N THR A 17 -0.16 -6.79 -11.01
CA THR A 17 -0.17 -6.66 -9.55
C THR A 17 0.67 -5.46 -9.13
N TYR A 18 0.47 -4.99 -7.91
CA TYR A 18 1.21 -3.88 -7.32
C TYR A 18 1.85 -4.34 -6.01
N GLN A 19 3.13 -4.03 -5.85
CA GLN A 19 3.80 -4.12 -4.56
C GLN A 19 3.66 -2.78 -3.84
N ILE A 20 3.10 -2.82 -2.64
CA ILE A 20 2.92 -1.66 -1.78
C ILE A 20 3.93 -1.78 -0.64
N MET A 21 4.73 -0.74 -0.43
CA MET A 21 5.65 -0.64 0.69
C MET A 21 5.32 0.60 1.52
N PHE A 22 5.22 0.45 2.83
CA PHE A 22 5.08 1.58 3.74
C PHE A 22 6.21 1.58 4.77
N GLU A 23 7.06 2.61 4.70
CA GLU A 23 8.20 2.78 5.58
C GLU A 23 7.84 3.80 6.68
N GLN A 24 7.73 3.32 7.91
CA GLN A 24 7.58 4.20 9.07
C GLN A 24 8.94 4.71 9.53
N ASN A 25 9.05 6.02 9.77
CA ASN A 25 10.29 6.67 10.20
C ASN A 25 10.90 6.13 11.51
N ALA A 26 10.18 5.29 12.28
CA ALA A 26 10.57 4.90 13.62
C ALA A 26 10.44 3.39 13.96
N GLY A 27 10.07 2.48 13.05
CA GLY A 27 9.88 1.09 13.53
C GLY A 27 9.51 -0.06 12.59
N GLY A 28 9.31 0.15 11.28
CA GLY A 28 8.99 -0.99 10.43
C GLY A 28 8.75 -0.65 8.97
N THR A 29 8.94 -1.67 8.12
CA THR A 29 8.56 -1.64 6.71
C THR A 29 7.44 -2.65 6.51
N PHE A 30 6.28 -2.17 6.09
CA PHE A 30 5.19 -3.02 5.64
C PHE A 30 5.31 -3.27 4.15
N VAL A 31 5.06 -4.50 3.72
CA VAL A 31 5.06 -4.87 2.31
C VAL A 31 3.85 -5.75 2.01
N ALA A 32 3.05 -5.35 1.02
CA ALA A 32 1.92 -6.13 0.52
C ALA A 32 1.97 -6.26 -1.01
N ARG A 33 1.33 -7.30 -1.54
CA ARG A 33 1.02 -7.43 -2.96
C ARG A 33 -0.49 -7.41 -3.13
N VAL A 34 -0.94 -6.62 -4.09
CA VAL A 34 -2.37 -6.38 -4.32
C VAL A 34 -2.64 -6.44 -5.83
N ASP A 35 -3.77 -7.03 -6.19
CA ASP A 35 -4.21 -7.07 -7.58
C ASP A 35 -4.64 -5.68 -8.07
N ALA A 36 -4.58 -5.46 -9.39
CA ALA A 36 -4.83 -4.14 -9.96
C ALA A 36 -6.24 -3.60 -9.69
N ASP A 37 -7.23 -4.47 -9.60
CA ASP A 37 -8.63 -4.15 -9.30
C ASP A 37 -8.89 -3.90 -7.81
N GLU A 38 -8.01 -4.38 -6.93
CA GLU A 38 -8.12 -4.20 -5.48
C GLU A 38 -7.27 -3.04 -4.93
N LEU A 39 -6.34 -2.49 -5.74
CA LEU A 39 -5.37 -1.49 -5.28
C LEU A 39 -6.01 -0.27 -4.59
N VAL A 40 -7.04 0.32 -5.18
CA VAL A 40 -7.67 1.53 -4.61
C VAL A 40 -8.37 1.20 -3.30
N SER A 41 -9.13 0.10 -3.27
CA SER A 41 -9.83 -0.38 -2.08
C SER A 41 -8.84 -0.66 -0.95
N PHE A 42 -7.74 -1.34 -1.25
CA PHE A 42 -6.69 -1.64 -0.27
C PHE A 42 -6.06 -0.36 0.30
N LEU A 43 -5.71 0.61 -0.55
CA LEU A 43 -5.15 1.88 -0.11
C LEU A 43 -6.13 2.66 0.78
N HIS A 44 -7.42 2.69 0.42
CA HIS A 44 -8.42 3.46 1.15
C HIS A 44 -8.90 2.78 2.43
N GLU A 45 -9.21 1.49 2.37
CA GLU A 45 -9.89 0.77 3.44
C GLU A 45 -8.88 0.19 4.45
N GLU A 46 -7.84 -0.49 3.95
CA GLU A 46 -6.83 -1.13 4.80
C GLU A 46 -5.79 -0.11 5.27
N MET A 47 -5.26 0.70 4.35
CA MET A 47 -4.21 1.67 4.67
C MET A 47 -4.74 3.04 5.12
N ARG A 48 -6.06 3.26 5.06
CA ARG A 48 -6.74 4.51 5.46
C ARG A 48 -6.23 5.76 4.74
N VAL A 49 -5.71 5.59 3.52
CA VAL A 49 -5.36 6.71 2.64
C VAL A 49 -6.67 7.39 2.19
N ASP A 50 -6.69 8.72 2.16
CA ASP A 50 -7.84 9.46 1.62
C ASP A 50 -8.18 8.97 0.21
N LEU A 51 -9.46 8.70 -0.06
CA LEU A 51 -9.90 8.11 -1.33
C LEU A 51 -9.37 8.88 -2.57
N PRO A 52 -9.42 10.23 -2.62
CA PRO A 52 -8.86 10.96 -3.76
C PRO A 52 -7.35 10.74 -3.94
N VAL A 53 -6.60 10.59 -2.83
CA VAL A 53 -5.16 10.34 -2.86
C VAL A 53 -4.89 8.90 -3.30
N ALA A 54 -5.70 7.93 -2.85
CA ALA A 54 -5.61 6.54 -3.28
C ALA A 54 -5.87 6.38 -4.78
N GLU A 55 -6.91 7.03 -5.31
CA GLU A 55 -7.24 7.03 -6.74
C GLU A 55 -6.12 7.68 -7.58
N GLU A 56 -5.63 8.85 -7.16
CA GLU A 56 -4.52 9.53 -7.83
C GLU A 56 -3.26 8.66 -7.84
N ALA A 57 -2.91 8.09 -6.69
CA ALA A 57 -1.74 7.25 -6.54
C ALA A 57 -1.80 5.99 -7.39
N ALA A 58 -2.94 5.30 -7.42
CA ALA A 58 -3.17 4.13 -8.26
C ALA A 58 -3.10 4.47 -9.75
N GLY A 59 -3.73 5.56 -10.18
CA GLY A 59 -3.69 6.02 -11.56
C GLY A 59 -2.27 6.39 -12.02
N ARG A 60 -1.52 7.10 -11.16
CA ARG A 60 -0.12 7.42 -11.41
C ARG A 60 0.75 6.17 -11.41
N ALA A 61 0.56 5.22 -10.51
CA ALA A 61 1.33 3.97 -10.48
C ALA A 61 1.07 3.11 -11.73
N GLY A 62 -0.17 3.10 -12.23
CA GLY A 62 -0.53 2.42 -13.47
C GLY A 62 0.17 3.00 -14.71
N THR A 63 0.44 4.31 -14.72
CA THR A 63 1.01 5.06 -15.86
C THR A 63 2.54 5.22 -15.77
N GLU A 64 3.05 5.61 -14.60
CA GLU A 64 4.47 5.89 -14.32
C GLU A 64 5.24 4.62 -13.90
N GLY A 65 4.53 3.55 -13.53
CA GLY A 65 5.10 2.28 -13.07
C GLY A 65 5.51 2.28 -11.59
N ARG A 66 5.80 3.43 -10.99
CA ARG A 66 6.05 3.57 -9.55
C ARG A 66 5.64 4.94 -9.04
N VAL A 67 5.03 4.99 -7.86
CA VAL A 67 4.64 6.23 -7.19
C VAL A 67 5.10 6.20 -5.73
N ARG A 68 5.63 7.32 -5.25
CA ARG A 68 6.02 7.49 -3.85
C ARG A 68 5.31 8.70 -3.26
N ILE A 69 4.65 8.49 -2.13
CA ILE A 69 3.88 9.50 -1.39
C ILE A 69 4.51 9.64 -0.01
N GLY A 70 4.99 10.85 0.31
CA GLY A 70 5.48 11.18 1.63
C GLY A 70 4.34 11.62 2.55
N ASP A 71 4.62 11.70 3.85
CA ASP A 71 3.71 12.20 4.88
C ASP A 71 2.37 11.45 4.94
N THR A 72 2.35 10.20 4.48
CA THR A 72 1.18 9.33 4.58
C THR A 72 1.05 8.84 6.00
N PHE A 73 -0.17 8.96 6.53
CA PHE A 73 -0.54 8.45 7.84
C PHE A 73 -1.09 7.02 7.70
N LEU A 74 -0.64 6.11 8.57
CA LEU A 74 -1.22 4.78 8.72
C LEU A 74 -1.62 4.57 10.18
N GLU A 75 -2.83 4.09 10.42
CA GLU A 75 -3.25 3.66 11.75
C GLU A 75 -2.58 2.33 12.13
N GLU A 76 -1.87 2.33 13.27
CA GLU A 76 -1.06 1.20 13.77
C GLU A 76 -1.85 -0.11 13.94
N ASN A 77 -3.17 -0.04 14.18
CA ASN A 77 -4.04 -1.22 14.32
C ASN A 77 -4.20 -2.04 13.02
N ASN A 78 -4.01 -1.42 11.84
CA ASN A 78 -4.25 -2.11 10.57
C ASN A 78 -3.03 -2.91 10.09
N LEU A 79 -1.83 -2.52 10.55
CA LEU A 79 -0.60 -3.25 10.27
C LEU A 79 -0.60 -4.65 10.89
N HIS A 80 -1.15 -4.78 12.11
CA HIS A 80 -1.27 -6.08 12.76
C HIS A 80 -2.27 -6.99 12.06
N ALA A 81 -3.41 -6.45 11.60
CA ALA A 81 -4.43 -7.23 10.90
C ALA A 81 -3.92 -7.81 9.57
N VAL A 82 -3.19 -7.03 8.77
CA VAL A 82 -2.64 -7.52 7.49
C VAL A 82 -1.41 -8.43 7.69
N MET A 83 -0.64 -8.25 8.78
CA MET A 83 0.45 -9.17 9.13
C MET A 83 -0.06 -10.54 9.59
N GLU A 84 -1.16 -10.62 10.35
CA GLU A 84 -1.79 -11.90 10.72
C GLU A 84 -2.24 -12.72 9.49
N TYR A 85 -2.76 -12.06 8.44
CA TYR A 85 -3.13 -12.74 7.19
C TYR A 85 -1.95 -13.33 6.40
N GLN A 86 -0.70 -12.97 6.71
CA GLN A 86 0.50 -13.58 6.11
C GLN A 86 1.10 -14.72 6.94
N GLU A 87 0.69 -14.89 8.20
CA GLU A 87 1.19 -15.96 9.08
C GLU A 87 0.29 -17.21 9.11
N GLU A 88 -0.96 -17.15 8.65
CA GLU A 88 -1.86 -18.32 8.54
C GLU A 88 -1.87 -18.92 7.12
N ASP A 89 -0.77 -19.54 6.68
CA ASP A 89 -0.78 -20.45 5.52
C ASP A 89 0.30 -21.55 5.70
N ASP A 90 0.19 -22.29 6.82
CA ASP A 90 1.00 -23.49 7.15
C ASP A 90 0.13 -24.76 7.12
#